data_AF-A0A931DTF9-F1
#
_entry.id   AF-A0A931DTF9-F1
#
_cell.length_a   1.000
_cell.length_b   1.000
_cell.length_c   1.000
_cell.angle_alpha   90.00
_cell.angle_beta   90.00
_cell.angle_gamma   90.00
#
_symmetry.space_group_name_H-M   'P 1'
#
loop_
_entity.id
_entity.type
_entity.pdbx_description
1 polymer ?
#
loop_
_entity_poly.entity_id
_entity_poly.type
_entity_poly.pdbx_seq_one_letter_code
_entity_poly.pdbx_strand_id
1 'polypeptide(L)'
;MNPRKSEIFTDCFDAPSPAPLQATRCHLPFRRTIAGFLALLLLLLVAGVSVLAPDAPAIAAGTNTNDPATWQTEPGETCVKIEPVTVVPYILPDAPTDRTYSKIVVKAGSSGKSVTDENAVFPNPTPGARYQHPEKDSISHIILCTIPVRDPLPQDASASVSTVPPTCGAGEQLVLGTPVNAVWGPVTDAYSVTATATEGHAFVGGELTQTFSGSLAAQLSSTDPRCVGPKEGNPADPSHTDQQCVAGATAGGSITVELIEGFTYTITGPNDFRWVSGTVATVSGLEPGSYVVTVEAQSGYVLVGAESWPYEVTTQPSANCSPVEQDASASVSTVPPTCGAGEQLVLGTPVNAVWG
;
A
#
# COMPACT_ATOMS: atom_id res chain seq x y z
N MET A 1 57.38 -9.73 -26.64
CA MET A 1 56.15 -9.49 -27.44
C MET A 1 55.13 -8.86 -26.49
N ASN A 2 54.81 -7.59 -26.73
CA ASN A 2 53.96 -6.74 -25.88
C ASN A 2 52.47 -7.11 -26.00
N PRO A 3 51.70 -7.19 -24.90
CA PRO A 3 50.24 -7.19 -24.99
C PRO A 3 49.71 -5.76 -25.14
N ARG A 4 48.81 -5.57 -26.10
CA ARG A 4 48.17 -4.28 -26.42
C ARG A 4 47.19 -3.88 -25.31
N LYS A 5 47.29 -2.62 -24.87
CA LYS A 5 46.26 -1.90 -24.12
C LYS A 5 45.02 -1.71 -24.99
N SER A 6 43.85 -2.05 -24.46
CA SER A 6 42.54 -1.63 -24.97
C SER A 6 42.13 -0.33 -24.27
N GLU A 7 42.06 0.76 -25.03
CA GLU A 7 41.48 2.03 -24.60
C GLU A 7 39.96 1.99 -24.81
N ILE A 8 39.22 2.26 -23.73
CA ILE A 8 37.77 2.44 -23.72
C ILE A 8 37.52 3.92 -23.98
N PHE A 9 36.93 4.24 -25.13
CA PHE A 9 36.40 5.55 -25.46
C PHE A 9 35.06 5.73 -24.73
N THR A 10 35.01 6.64 -23.76
CA THR A 10 33.78 7.12 -23.14
C THR A 10 33.42 8.44 -23.80
N ASP A 11 32.49 8.40 -24.74
CA ASP A 11 31.89 9.61 -25.31
C ASP A 11 30.87 10.19 -24.33
N CYS A 12 31.19 11.36 -23.78
CA CYS A 12 30.25 12.21 -23.06
C CYS A 12 29.30 12.87 -24.07
N PHE A 13 28.04 12.46 -24.08
CA PHE A 13 26.97 13.23 -24.71
C PHE A 13 26.51 14.35 -23.76
N ASP A 14 26.84 15.58 -24.14
CA ASP A 14 26.25 16.80 -23.57
C ASP A 14 24.75 16.86 -23.92
N ALA A 15 23.90 16.81 -22.90
CA ALA A 15 22.47 17.08 -23.03
C ALA A 15 22.20 18.59 -22.81
N PRO A 16 21.45 19.26 -23.69
CA PRO A 16 21.10 20.66 -23.49
C PRO A 16 20.01 20.83 -22.42
N SER A 17 20.25 21.78 -21.53
CA SER A 17 19.32 22.31 -20.52
C SER A 17 17.99 22.76 -21.13
N PRO A 18 16.82 22.37 -20.57
CA PRO A 18 15.56 22.99 -20.91
C PRO A 18 15.28 24.23 -20.04
N ALA A 19 14.95 25.33 -20.72
CA ALA A 19 14.46 26.59 -20.18
C ALA A 19 13.14 26.42 -19.38
N PRO A 20 12.81 27.36 -18.47
CA PRO A 20 11.65 27.26 -17.60
C PRO A 20 10.34 27.58 -18.35
N LEU A 21 9.42 26.63 -18.37
CA LEU A 21 8.06 26.86 -18.87
C LEU A 21 7.22 27.60 -17.83
N GLN A 22 6.73 28.76 -18.25
CA GLN A 22 5.77 29.58 -17.53
C GLN A 22 4.45 28.82 -17.29
N ALA A 23 4.05 28.73 -16.02
CA ALA A 23 2.77 28.19 -15.60
C ALA A 23 1.61 29.07 -16.10
N THR A 24 0.97 28.65 -17.19
CA THR A 24 -0.29 29.25 -17.63
C THR A 24 -1.43 28.64 -16.83
N ARG A 25 -1.95 29.39 -15.85
CA ARG A 25 -3.14 29.05 -15.08
C ARG A 25 -4.37 29.00 -15.99
N CYS A 26 -4.87 27.81 -16.31
CA CYS A 26 -6.24 27.63 -16.81
C CYS A 26 -7.20 27.54 -15.62
N HIS A 27 -7.85 28.68 -15.29
CA HIS A 27 -9.05 28.68 -14.47
C HIS A 27 -10.23 28.17 -15.32
N LEU A 28 -10.76 27.00 -14.96
CA LEU A 28 -12.10 26.56 -15.38
C LEU A 28 -13.06 26.67 -14.18
N PRO A 29 -14.22 27.34 -14.33
CA PRO A 29 -15.22 27.43 -13.27
C PRO A 29 -16.11 26.19 -13.30
N PHE A 30 -15.88 25.22 -12.41
CA PHE A 30 -16.82 24.12 -12.23
C PHE A 30 -17.85 24.47 -11.15
N ARG A 31 -18.90 25.19 -11.55
CA ARG A 31 -20.18 25.20 -10.84
C ARG A 31 -21.02 24.04 -11.35
N ARG A 32 -21.21 23.01 -10.52
CA ARG A 32 -22.35 22.08 -10.60
C ARG A 32 -22.75 21.69 -9.17
N THR A 33 -23.68 22.44 -8.56
CA THR A 33 -25.04 21.95 -8.25
C THR A 33 -25.09 20.46 -7.90
N ILE A 34 -24.83 20.16 -6.62
CA ILE A 34 -25.28 18.92 -5.99
C ILE A 34 -26.74 19.16 -5.59
N ALA A 35 -27.65 18.76 -6.46
CA ALA A 35 -29.07 18.68 -6.16
C ALA A 35 -29.60 17.36 -6.72
N GLY A 36 -30.08 16.51 -5.81
CA GLY A 36 -30.94 15.38 -6.12
C GLY A 36 -30.20 14.13 -6.59
N PHE A 37 -30.10 13.13 -5.71
CA PHE A 37 -30.62 11.78 -5.99
C PHE A 37 -30.67 11.01 -4.67
N LEU A 38 -31.60 11.45 -3.83
CA LEU A 38 -32.06 10.74 -2.64
C LEU A 38 -33.42 10.13 -2.99
N ALA A 39 -33.42 9.02 -3.73
CA ALA A 39 -34.57 8.14 -3.94
C ALA A 39 -34.20 7.01 -4.91
N LEU A 40 -33.71 5.88 -4.39
CA LEU A 40 -34.21 4.55 -4.79
C LEU A 40 -33.61 3.50 -3.85
N LEU A 41 -34.11 3.45 -2.62
CA LEU A 41 -34.01 2.27 -1.77
C LEU A 41 -34.98 1.23 -2.35
N LEU A 42 -34.61 0.60 -3.46
CA LEU A 42 -35.39 -0.47 -4.06
C LEU A 42 -35.03 -1.78 -3.33
N LEU A 43 -35.97 -2.21 -2.50
CA LEU A 43 -36.22 -3.58 -2.07
C LEU A 43 -35.64 -4.62 -3.05
N LEU A 44 -34.46 -5.16 -2.75
CA LEU A 44 -34.04 -6.45 -3.31
C LEU A 44 -34.58 -7.53 -2.37
N LEU A 45 -35.85 -7.82 -2.61
CA LEU A 45 -36.53 -9.02 -2.17
C LEU A 45 -35.63 -10.22 -2.52
N VAL A 46 -35.32 -11.03 -1.51
CA VAL A 46 -34.80 -12.38 -1.67
C VAL A 46 -35.92 -13.22 -2.31
N ALA A 47 -36.05 -13.12 -3.63
CA ALA A 47 -36.74 -14.13 -4.41
C ALA A 47 -35.68 -15.16 -4.78
N GLY A 48 -35.67 -16.29 -4.05
CA GLY A 48 -35.03 -17.50 -4.52
C GLY A 48 -35.63 -17.86 -5.87
N VAL A 49 -34.94 -17.52 -6.95
CA VAL A 49 -35.21 -18.06 -8.28
C VAL A 49 -34.71 -19.50 -8.23
N SER A 50 -35.54 -20.37 -7.68
CA SER A 50 -35.54 -21.78 -8.07
C SER A 50 -35.64 -21.76 -9.59
N VAL A 51 -34.56 -22.13 -10.27
CA VAL A 51 -34.62 -22.51 -11.67
C VAL A 51 -35.55 -23.72 -11.69
N LEU A 52 -36.84 -23.45 -11.91
CA LEU A 52 -37.76 -24.44 -12.42
C LEU A 52 -37.14 -24.83 -13.76
N ALA A 53 -36.43 -25.96 -13.77
CA ALA A 53 -36.20 -26.69 -15.00
C ALA A 53 -37.55 -26.72 -15.71
N PRO A 54 -37.66 -26.28 -16.97
CA PRO A 54 -38.91 -26.44 -17.70
C PRO A 54 -39.23 -27.93 -17.62
N ASP A 55 -40.34 -28.25 -16.95
CA ASP A 55 -40.89 -29.59 -16.95
C ASP A 55 -40.91 -30.01 -18.40
N ALA A 56 -40.09 -31.00 -18.73
CA ALA A 56 -40.05 -31.58 -20.05
C ALA A 56 -41.51 -31.87 -20.42
N PRO A 57 -41.98 -31.42 -21.60
CA PRO A 57 -43.36 -31.64 -21.99
C PRO A 57 -43.65 -33.12 -21.80
N ALA A 58 -44.70 -33.43 -21.04
CA ALA A 58 -45.16 -34.81 -20.91
C ALA A 58 -45.58 -35.26 -22.32
N ILE A 59 -44.67 -35.92 -23.03
CA ILE A 59 -44.91 -36.51 -24.34
C ILE A 59 -45.79 -37.74 -24.10
N ALA A 60 -47.08 -37.48 -23.88
CA ALA A 60 -48.13 -38.49 -23.81
C ALA A 60 -48.53 -38.91 -25.23
N ALA A 61 -47.59 -39.53 -25.93
CA ALA A 61 -47.81 -40.36 -27.10
C ALA A 61 -46.64 -41.33 -27.08
N GLY A 62 -46.91 -42.63 -26.87
CA GLY A 62 -45.88 -43.65 -26.69
C GLY A 62 -44.82 -43.54 -27.78
N THR A 63 -43.70 -42.90 -27.44
CA THR A 63 -42.63 -42.62 -28.40
C THR A 63 -42.10 -43.96 -28.85
N ASN A 64 -42.12 -44.19 -30.15
CA ASN A 64 -41.55 -45.40 -30.72
C ASN A 64 -40.06 -45.44 -30.34
N THR A 65 -39.71 -46.25 -29.33
CA THR A 65 -38.33 -46.38 -28.85
C THR A 65 -37.41 -47.04 -29.87
N ASN A 66 -37.98 -47.54 -30.97
CA ASN A 66 -37.23 -48.08 -32.11
C ASN A 66 -36.87 -47.00 -33.15
N ASP A 67 -37.42 -45.79 -33.02
CA ASP A 67 -37.10 -44.68 -33.91
C ASP A 67 -35.83 -43.97 -33.41
N PRO A 68 -34.76 -43.89 -34.22
CA PRO A 68 -33.54 -43.17 -33.86
C PRO A 68 -33.78 -41.72 -33.44
N ALA A 69 -34.79 -41.05 -33.98
CA ALA A 69 -35.09 -39.66 -33.63
C ALA A 69 -35.46 -39.51 -32.14
N THR A 70 -36.07 -40.53 -31.53
CA THR A 70 -36.40 -40.54 -30.09
C THR A 70 -35.15 -40.43 -29.20
N TRP A 71 -33.98 -40.78 -29.72
CA TRP A 71 -32.72 -40.84 -28.97
C TRP A 71 -31.75 -39.68 -29.24
N GLN A 72 -32.13 -38.74 -30.11
CA GLN A 72 -31.36 -37.53 -30.40
C GLN A 72 -31.66 -36.48 -29.31
N THR A 73 -30.91 -36.54 -28.20
CA THR A 73 -31.10 -35.67 -27.03
C THR A 73 -30.05 -34.56 -26.94
N GLU A 74 -28.97 -34.63 -27.73
CA GLU A 74 -27.88 -33.65 -27.71
C GLU A 74 -27.87 -32.76 -28.98
N PRO A 75 -27.45 -31.49 -28.89
CA PRO A 75 -27.33 -30.62 -30.06
C PRO A 75 -26.38 -31.19 -31.12
N GLY A 76 -26.88 -31.31 -32.36
CA GLY A 76 -26.11 -31.87 -33.49
C GLY A 76 -25.99 -33.39 -33.49
N GLU A 77 -26.62 -34.08 -32.53
CA GLU A 77 -26.65 -35.53 -32.45
C GLU A 77 -27.44 -36.15 -33.61
N THR A 78 -26.87 -37.20 -34.18
CA THR A 78 -27.52 -38.00 -35.23
C THR A 78 -27.49 -39.45 -34.79
N CYS A 79 -28.65 -40.09 -34.78
CA CYS A 79 -28.80 -41.49 -34.42
C CYS A 79 -29.18 -42.32 -35.65
N VAL A 80 -28.61 -43.51 -35.77
CA VAL A 80 -28.89 -44.49 -36.84
C VAL A 80 -29.28 -45.83 -36.25
N LYS A 81 -30.30 -46.46 -36.84
CA LYS A 81 -30.72 -47.82 -36.48
C LYS A 81 -29.90 -48.85 -37.28
N ILE A 82 -29.38 -49.85 -36.60
CA ILE A 82 -28.66 -50.98 -37.20
C ILE A 82 -29.50 -52.24 -36.99
N GLU A 83 -30.05 -52.76 -38.08
CA GLU A 83 -30.78 -54.03 -38.12
C GLU A 83 -30.57 -54.76 -39.46
N PRO A 84 -30.43 -56.10 -39.46
CA PRO A 84 -30.37 -56.98 -38.30
C PRO A 84 -28.99 -56.98 -37.62
N VAL A 85 -28.96 -57.25 -36.31
CA VAL A 85 -27.72 -57.50 -35.57
C VAL A 85 -27.47 -59.02 -35.51
N THR A 86 -26.49 -59.50 -36.28
CA THR A 86 -26.22 -60.94 -36.42
C THR A 86 -25.13 -61.47 -35.48
N VAL A 87 -24.36 -60.58 -34.84
CA VAL A 87 -23.29 -60.93 -33.90
C VAL A 87 -23.62 -60.33 -32.54
N VAL A 88 -23.68 -61.18 -31.51
CA VAL A 88 -23.94 -60.80 -30.12
C VAL A 88 -22.83 -61.37 -29.23
N PRO A 89 -22.14 -60.56 -28.40
CA PRO A 89 -22.23 -59.09 -28.29
C PRO A 89 -21.86 -58.36 -29.59
N TYR A 90 -22.49 -57.21 -29.81
CA TYR A 90 -22.14 -56.29 -30.89
C TYR A 90 -20.79 -55.62 -30.61
N ILE A 91 -19.89 -55.62 -31.59
CA ILE A 91 -18.60 -54.93 -31.52
C ILE A 91 -18.78 -53.56 -32.16
N LEU A 92 -18.59 -52.49 -31.39
CA LEU A 92 -18.77 -51.12 -31.87
C LEU A 92 -17.66 -50.78 -32.89
N PRO A 93 -17.98 -50.42 -34.15
CA PRO A 93 -16.96 -49.99 -35.12
C PRO A 93 -16.36 -48.64 -34.73
N ASP A 94 -15.26 -48.27 -35.39
CA ASP A 94 -14.70 -46.92 -35.30
C ASP A 94 -15.75 -45.86 -35.66
N ALA A 95 -15.73 -44.74 -34.95
CA ALA A 95 -16.61 -43.62 -35.25
C ALA A 95 -16.19 -42.96 -36.59
N PRO A 96 -17.11 -42.29 -37.30
CA PRO A 96 -16.76 -41.43 -38.43
C PRO A 96 -15.70 -40.39 -38.03
N THR A 97 -14.80 -40.01 -38.95
CA THR A 97 -13.65 -39.14 -38.64
C THR A 97 -14.01 -37.76 -38.06
N ASP A 98 -15.21 -37.28 -38.34
CA ASP A 98 -15.76 -35.99 -37.89
C ASP A 98 -16.78 -36.14 -36.76
N ARG A 99 -16.97 -37.36 -36.21
CA ARG A 99 -17.96 -37.63 -35.17
C ARG A 99 -17.41 -38.51 -34.06
N THR A 100 -17.98 -38.37 -32.86
CA THR A 100 -17.75 -39.30 -31.74
C THR A 100 -19.07 -39.90 -31.30
N TYR A 101 -19.03 -41.10 -30.72
CA TYR A 101 -20.24 -41.70 -30.15
C TYR A 101 -20.64 -40.98 -28.87
N SER A 102 -21.89 -40.52 -28.83
CA SER A 102 -22.53 -39.97 -27.63
C SER A 102 -23.19 -41.08 -26.82
N LYS A 103 -23.93 -41.99 -27.47
CA LYS A 103 -24.50 -43.20 -26.83
C LYS A 103 -24.78 -44.34 -27.81
N ILE A 104 -24.87 -45.55 -27.27
CA ILE A 104 -25.40 -46.74 -27.95
C ILE A 104 -26.60 -47.26 -27.17
N VAL A 105 -27.70 -47.53 -27.88
CA VAL A 105 -28.89 -48.17 -27.33
C VAL A 105 -28.99 -49.58 -27.89
N VAL A 106 -28.89 -50.57 -27.02
CA VAL A 106 -29.01 -51.98 -27.37
C VAL A 106 -30.41 -52.44 -27.02
N LYS A 107 -31.19 -52.86 -28.02
CA LYS A 107 -32.55 -53.33 -27.79
C LYS A 107 -32.60 -54.85 -27.62
N ALA A 108 -33.32 -55.29 -26.59
CA ALA A 108 -33.53 -56.70 -26.31
C ALA A 108 -34.10 -57.44 -27.53
N GLY A 109 -33.61 -58.65 -27.81
CA GLY A 109 -34.16 -59.50 -28.86
C GLY A 109 -35.56 -60.02 -28.53
N SER A 110 -36.33 -60.40 -29.54
CA SER A 110 -37.71 -60.89 -29.35
C SER A 110 -37.80 -62.35 -28.85
N SER A 111 -36.67 -63.08 -28.80
CA SER A 111 -36.65 -64.47 -28.31
C SER A 111 -36.58 -64.56 -26.80
N GLY A 112 -37.13 -65.62 -26.20
CA GLY A 112 -37.00 -65.92 -24.77
C GLY A 112 -37.97 -65.18 -23.85
N LYS A 113 -37.57 -65.00 -22.58
CA LYS A 113 -38.38 -64.37 -21.52
C LYS A 113 -38.61 -62.88 -21.79
N SER A 114 -39.67 -62.29 -21.24
CA SER A 114 -39.82 -60.84 -21.20
C SER A 114 -38.67 -60.21 -20.41
N VAL A 115 -38.22 -59.03 -20.82
CA VAL A 115 -37.24 -58.21 -20.09
C VAL A 115 -37.96 -57.14 -19.28
N THR A 116 -37.29 -56.63 -18.26
CA THR A 116 -37.77 -55.52 -17.45
C THR A 116 -37.65 -54.21 -18.23
N ASP A 117 -36.47 -54.00 -18.83
CA ASP A 117 -36.20 -52.87 -19.71
C ASP A 117 -35.95 -53.36 -21.13
N GLU A 118 -36.70 -52.84 -22.09
CA GLU A 118 -36.54 -53.25 -23.50
C GLU A 118 -35.24 -52.70 -24.12
N ASN A 119 -34.70 -51.62 -23.57
CA ASN A 119 -33.56 -50.88 -24.10
C ASN A 119 -32.49 -50.73 -23.02
N ALA A 120 -31.25 -51.09 -23.34
CA ALA A 120 -30.07 -50.80 -22.53
C ALA A 120 -29.28 -49.66 -23.17
N VAL A 121 -29.07 -48.56 -22.44
CA VAL A 121 -28.37 -47.37 -22.93
C VAL A 121 -26.98 -47.29 -22.34
N PHE A 122 -25.96 -47.18 -23.19
CA PHE A 122 -24.57 -47.03 -22.77
C PHE A 122 -24.05 -45.67 -23.27
N PRO A 123 -23.76 -44.71 -22.38
CA PRO A 123 -23.20 -43.41 -22.74
C PRO A 123 -21.71 -43.51 -23.07
N ASN A 124 -21.22 -42.62 -23.93
CA ASN A 124 -19.82 -42.48 -24.34
C ASN A 124 -19.14 -43.82 -24.69
N PRO A 125 -19.73 -44.63 -25.59
CA PRO A 125 -19.24 -45.96 -25.82
C PRO A 125 -17.88 -45.95 -26.56
N THR A 126 -17.02 -46.90 -26.22
CA THR A 126 -15.65 -46.98 -26.77
C THR A 126 -15.64 -47.85 -28.02
N PRO A 127 -15.12 -47.37 -29.17
CA PRO A 127 -14.87 -48.20 -30.34
C PRO A 127 -14.10 -49.49 -30.00
N GLY A 128 -14.49 -50.60 -30.62
CA GLY A 128 -13.96 -51.94 -30.37
C GLY A 128 -14.54 -52.65 -29.14
N ALA A 129 -15.26 -51.95 -28.25
CA ALA A 129 -15.90 -52.58 -27.10
C ALA A 129 -17.12 -53.43 -27.51
N ARG A 130 -17.46 -54.39 -26.64
CA ARG A 130 -18.53 -55.36 -26.83
C ARG A 130 -19.78 -54.93 -26.06
N TYR A 131 -20.90 -54.78 -26.75
CA TYR A 131 -22.18 -54.34 -26.18
C TYR A 131 -23.26 -55.41 -26.35
N GLN A 132 -24.00 -55.68 -25.28
CA GLN A 132 -25.08 -56.67 -25.23
C GLN A 132 -26.18 -56.18 -24.30
N HIS A 133 -27.42 -56.60 -24.54
CA HIS A 133 -28.52 -56.37 -23.60
C HIS A 133 -28.25 -57.12 -22.28
N PRO A 134 -28.34 -56.49 -21.10
CA PRO A 134 -27.98 -57.12 -19.82
C PRO A 134 -28.91 -58.28 -19.45
N GLU A 135 -30.17 -58.25 -19.90
CA GLU A 135 -31.18 -59.29 -19.60
C GLU A 135 -31.36 -60.33 -20.72
N LYS A 136 -30.69 -60.18 -21.88
CA LYS A 136 -30.88 -61.09 -23.03
C LYS A 136 -29.62 -61.40 -23.81
N ASP A 137 -29.56 -62.64 -24.28
CA ASP A 137 -28.50 -63.18 -25.15
C ASP A 137 -28.73 -62.87 -26.64
N SER A 138 -29.82 -62.18 -26.96
CA SER A 138 -30.16 -61.76 -28.32
C SER A 138 -30.44 -60.25 -28.36
N ILE A 139 -30.11 -59.64 -29.49
CA ILE A 139 -30.32 -58.22 -29.79
C ILE A 139 -31.27 -58.15 -30.98
N SER A 140 -32.33 -57.35 -30.91
CA SER A 140 -33.23 -57.15 -32.06
C SER A 140 -32.61 -56.15 -33.05
N HIS A 141 -32.18 -55.00 -32.52
CA HIS A 141 -31.45 -53.97 -33.25
C HIS A 141 -30.67 -53.08 -32.27
N ILE A 142 -29.83 -52.22 -32.83
CA ILE A 142 -29.07 -51.21 -32.09
C ILE A 142 -29.40 -49.82 -32.65
N ILE A 143 -29.36 -48.80 -31.80
CA ILE A 143 -29.35 -47.40 -32.22
C ILE A 143 -28.01 -46.81 -31.81
N LEU A 144 -27.21 -46.38 -32.78
CA LEU A 144 -25.94 -45.68 -32.56
C LEU A 144 -26.16 -44.19 -32.72
N CYS A 145 -25.87 -43.43 -31.67
CA CYS A 145 -25.90 -41.98 -31.71
C CYS A 145 -24.47 -41.43 -31.73
N THR A 146 -24.26 -40.45 -32.60
CA THR A 146 -23.00 -39.75 -32.74
C THR A 146 -23.24 -38.26 -32.73
N ILE A 147 -22.29 -37.51 -32.18
CA ILE A 147 -22.23 -36.05 -32.21
C ILE A 147 -20.99 -35.62 -33.01
N PRO A 148 -20.98 -34.43 -33.64
CA PRO A 148 -19.79 -33.91 -34.28
C PRO A 148 -18.62 -33.86 -33.29
N VAL A 149 -17.42 -34.27 -33.73
CA VAL A 149 -16.19 -33.97 -32.97
C VAL A 149 -16.11 -32.46 -32.91
N ARG A 150 -16.11 -31.90 -31.70
CA ARG A 150 -15.81 -30.48 -31.55
C ARG A 150 -14.36 -30.30 -31.91
N ASP A 151 -14.08 -29.53 -32.96
CA ASP A 151 -12.72 -29.10 -33.26
C ASP A 151 -12.11 -28.50 -31.97
N PRO A 152 -10.85 -28.82 -31.66
CA PRO A 152 -10.20 -28.21 -30.51
C PRO A 152 -10.27 -26.69 -30.68
N LEU A 153 -10.88 -26.02 -29.70
CA LEU A 153 -11.00 -24.58 -29.73
C LEU A 153 -9.59 -23.96 -29.84
N PRO A 154 -9.39 -22.92 -30.66
CA PRO A 154 -8.19 -22.11 -30.65
C PRO A 154 -7.80 -21.73 -29.21
N GLN A 155 -6.56 -22.08 -28.82
CA GLN A 155 -6.03 -21.79 -27.48
C GLN A 155 -5.37 -20.40 -27.44
N ASP A 156 -6.11 -19.39 -27.88
CA ASP A 156 -5.65 -18.00 -28.03
C ASP A 156 -6.29 -17.04 -27.02
N ALA A 157 -7.11 -17.53 -26.09
CA ALA A 157 -7.61 -16.73 -24.98
C ALA A 157 -6.47 -16.48 -23.98
N SER A 158 -6.37 -15.23 -23.52
CA SER A 158 -5.39 -14.85 -22.51
C SER A 158 -5.94 -13.79 -21.54
N ALA A 159 -5.48 -13.88 -20.30
CA ALA A 159 -5.82 -12.95 -19.23
C ALA A 159 -4.63 -12.87 -18.27
N SER A 160 -4.47 -11.73 -17.60
CA SER A 160 -3.40 -11.52 -16.63
C SER A 160 -3.83 -10.51 -15.57
N VAL A 161 -3.30 -10.66 -14.37
CA VAL A 161 -3.46 -9.70 -13.27
C VAL A 161 -2.11 -9.18 -12.80
N SER A 162 -2.10 -7.99 -12.23
CA SER A 162 -0.94 -7.41 -11.53
C SER A 162 -1.41 -6.65 -10.28
N THR A 163 -0.49 -6.20 -9.44
CA THR A 163 -0.83 -5.37 -8.27
C THR A 163 -0.05 -4.07 -8.24
N VAL A 164 -0.66 -3.03 -7.67
CA VAL A 164 0.02 -1.78 -7.29
C VAL A 164 0.30 -1.85 -5.79
N PRO A 165 1.57 -1.75 -5.35
CA PRO A 165 1.95 -1.86 -3.94
C PRO A 165 1.17 -0.90 -3.02
N PRO A 166 0.97 -1.26 -1.73
CA PRO A 166 0.28 -0.41 -0.78
C PRO A 166 1.06 0.89 -0.54
N THR A 167 0.32 1.96 -0.27
CA THR A 167 0.85 3.27 0.10
C THR A 167 0.35 3.68 1.47
N CYS A 168 0.73 4.88 1.89
CA CYS A 168 0.25 5.48 3.13
C CYS A 168 -1.20 5.97 3.05
N GLY A 169 -1.75 6.12 1.85
CA GLY A 169 -3.13 6.58 1.62
C GLY A 169 -4.09 5.50 1.10
N ALA A 170 -3.57 4.33 0.71
CA ALA A 170 -4.36 3.24 0.15
C ALA A 170 -3.67 1.88 0.37
N GLY A 171 -4.47 0.82 0.50
CA GLY A 171 -3.98 -0.56 0.45
C GLY A 171 -3.46 -0.95 -0.94
N GLU A 172 -2.90 -2.15 -1.04
CA GLU A 172 -2.49 -2.74 -2.31
C GLU A 172 -3.73 -2.86 -3.22
N GLN A 173 -3.55 -2.59 -4.51
CA GLN A 173 -4.66 -2.59 -5.47
C GLN A 173 -4.44 -3.66 -6.55
N LEU A 174 -5.47 -4.45 -6.83
CA LEU A 174 -5.49 -5.34 -7.99
C LEU A 174 -5.68 -4.54 -9.27
N VAL A 175 -4.90 -4.86 -10.30
CA VAL A 175 -5.03 -4.32 -11.65
C VAL A 175 -5.30 -5.46 -12.62
N LEU A 176 -6.48 -5.41 -13.27
CA LEU A 176 -6.85 -6.35 -14.31
C LEU A 176 -6.22 -5.93 -15.64
N GLY A 177 -5.47 -6.83 -16.27
CA GLY A 177 -4.99 -6.63 -17.64
C GLY A 177 -6.13 -6.68 -18.65
N THR A 178 -5.91 -6.17 -19.85
CA THR A 178 -6.88 -6.30 -20.96
C THR A 178 -6.89 -7.76 -21.43
N PRO A 179 -8.02 -8.49 -21.31
CA PRO A 179 -8.10 -9.86 -21.78
C PRO A 179 -8.17 -9.90 -23.31
N VAL A 180 -7.65 -10.98 -23.92
CA VAL A 180 -7.80 -11.28 -25.35
C VAL A 180 -8.70 -12.51 -25.49
N ASN A 181 -9.74 -12.42 -26.33
CA ASN A 181 -10.74 -13.47 -26.53
C ASN A 181 -11.32 -14.02 -25.21
N ALA A 182 -11.45 -13.14 -24.22
CA ALA A 182 -12.01 -13.46 -22.92
C ALA A 182 -12.66 -12.22 -22.31
N VAL A 183 -13.52 -12.44 -21.31
CA VAL A 183 -14.18 -11.40 -20.53
C VAL A 183 -13.94 -11.62 -19.05
N TRP A 184 -13.77 -10.54 -18.30
CA TRP A 184 -13.61 -10.60 -16.85
C TRP A 184 -14.97 -10.74 -16.15
N GLY A 185 -15.02 -11.63 -15.16
CA GLY A 185 -16.06 -11.67 -14.14
C GLY A 185 -15.87 -10.61 -13.05
N PRO A 186 -16.80 -10.55 -12.08
CA PRO A 186 -16.67 -9.67 -10.92
C PRO A 186 -15.46 -10.08 -10.06
N VAL A 187 -14.85 -9.11 -9.37
CA VAL A 187 -13.85 -9.36 -8.33
C VAL A 187 -14.58 -9.62 -7.02
N THR A 188 -14.26 -10.73 -6.35
CA THR A 188 -14.78 -11.07 -5.01
C THR A 188 -13.69 -10.88 -3.94
N ASP A 189 -14.06 -10.97 -2.65
CA ASP A 189 -13.31 -10.58 -1.43
C ASP A 189 -11.77 -10.67 -1.48
N ALA A 190 -11.13 -11.65 -0.82
CA ALA A 190 -9.72 -11.92 -1.01
C ALA A 190 -9.55 -12.16 -2.51
N TYR A 191 -8.87 -11.21 -3.20
CA TYR A 191 -9.19 -10.96 -4.60
C TYR A 191 -9.27 -12.27 -5.38
N SER A 192 -10.43 -12.56 -5.93
CA SER A 192 -10.65 -13.71 -6.79
C SER A 192 -11.45 -13.23 -7.99
N VAL A 193 -10.88 -13.44 -9.17
CA VAL A 193 -11.44 -12.99 -10.43
C VAL A 193 -11.26 -14.08 -11.47
N THR A 194 -12.31 -14.33 -12.23
CA THR A 194 -12.32 -15.33 -13.30
C THR A 194 -12.39 -14.62 -14.64
N ALA A 195 -11.47 -14.95 -15.55
CA ALA A 195 -11.62 -14.66 -16.97
C ALA A 195 -12.34 -15.84 -17.63
N THR A 196 -13.33 -15.56 -18.46
CA THR A 196 -14.06 -16.57 -19.25
C THR A 196 -13.76 -16.35 -20.72
N ALA A 197 -13.27 -17.38 -21.41
CA ALA A 197 -13.02 -17.33 -22.84
C ALA A 197 -14.33 -17.02 -23.60
N THR A 198 -14.25 -16.18 -24.62
CA THR A 198 -15.39 -15.91 -25.50
C THR A 198 -15.72 -17.15 -26.33
N GLU A 199 -16.97 -17.26 -26.79
CA GLU A 199 -17.40 -18.39 -27.61
C GLU A 199 -16.45 -18.63 -28.80
N GLY A 200 -16.06 -19.89 -29.02
CA GLY A 200 -15.12 -20.27 -30.06
C GLY A 200 -13.64 -20.21 -29.65
N HIS A 201 -13.32 -19.84 -28.40
CA HIS A 201 -11.95 -19.73 -27.91
C HIS A 201 -11.75 -20.51 -26.60
N ALA A 202 -10.49 -20.84 -26.30
CA ALA A 202 -10.09 -21.46 -25.04
C ALA A 202 -8.75 -20.89 -24.55
N PHE A 203 -8.48 -21.05 -23.26
CA PHE A 203 -7.16 -20.80 -22.69
C PHE A 203 -6.20 -21.95 -23.06
N VAL A 204 -4.91 -21.75 -22.81
CA VAL A 204 -3.90 -22.81 -22.91
C VAL A 204 -4.34 -24.01 -22.06
N GLY A 205 -4.37 -25.20 -22.67
CA GLY A 205 -4.91 -26.42 -22.04
C GLY A 205 -6.37 -26.73 -22.36
N GLY A 206 -7.07 -25.87 -23.12
CA GLY A 206 -8.44 -26.10 -23.58
C GLY A 206 -9.52 -25.67 -22.58
N GLU A 207 -9.14 -25.10 -21.44
CA GLU A 207 -10.06 -24.60 -20.43
C GLU A 207 -10.84 -23.38 -20.92
N LEU A 208 -12.10 -23.27 -20.52
CA LEU A 208 -12.96 -22.11 -20.87
C LEU A 208 -12.86 -20.98 -19.85
N THR A 209 -12.21 -21.22 -18.71
CA THR A 209 -12.07 -20.24 -17.63
C THR A 209 -10.68 -20.27 -17.03
N GLN A 210 -10.16 -19.11 -16.64
CA GLN A 210 -8.93 -18.96 -15.88
C GLN A 210 -9.20 -18.12 -14.65
N THR A 211 -8.92 -18.67 -13.46
CA THR A 211 -9.15 -17.99 -12.19
C THR A 211 -7.83 -17.51 -11.59
N PHE A 212 -7.82 -16.26 -11.16
CA PHE A 212 -6.72 -15.63 -10.44
C PHE A 212 -7.19 -15.34 -9.02
N SER A 213 -6.41 -15.79 -8.03
CA SER A 213 -6.74 -15.56 -6.62
C SER A 213 -5.52 -15.17 -5.79
N GLY A 214 -5.75 -14.43 -4.71
CA GLY A 214 -4.74 -14.10 -3.72
C GLY A 214 -5.23 -13.16 -2.63
N SER A 215 -4.31 -12.44 -1.99
CA SER A 215 -4.59 -11.45 -0.95
C SER A 215 -3.92 -10.13 -1.28
N LEU A 216 -4.62 -9.01 -1.05
CA LEU A 216 -4.03 -7.67 -1.16
C LEU A 216 -3.55 -7.21 0.21
N ALA A 217 -2.34 -6.67 0.27
CA ALA A 217 -1.82 -6.07 1.49
C ALA A 217 -2.66 -4.85 1.91
N ALA A 218 -2.82 -4.68 3.22
CA ALA A 218 -3.50 -3.51 3.77
C ALA A 218 -2.71 -2.22 3.49
N GLN A 219 -3.37 -1.08 3.71
CA GLN A 219 -2.72 0.22 3.74
C GLN A 219 -1.54 0.20 4.72
N LEU A 220 -0.44 0.87 4.36
CA LEU A 220 0.70 0.96 5.25
C LEU A 220 0.30 1.68 6.55
N SER A 221 0.86 1.22 7.68
CA SER A 221 0.64 1.86 8.98
C SER A 221 1.06 3.33 8.94
N SER A 222 0.36 4.21 9.65
CA SER A 222 0.81 5.60 9.84
C SER A 222 2.16 5.69 10.57
N THR A 223 2.58 4.63 11.24
CA THR A 223 3.90 4.50 11.87
C THR A 223 4.96 3.86 10.96
N ASP A 224 4.59 3.43 9.75
CA ASP A 224 5.56 2.94 8.77
C ASP A 224 6.52 4.08 8.41
N PRO A 225 7.85 3.88 8.43
CA PRO A 225 8.83 4.92 8.09
C PRO A 225 8.61 5.58 6.72
N ARG A 226 7.92 4.90 5.79
CA ARG A 226 7.54 5.45 4.48
C ARG A 226 6.36 6.43 4.56
N CYS A 227 5.61 6.41 5.66
CA CYS A 227 4.40 7.18 5.90
C CYS A 227 4.54 8.28 6.92
N VAL A 228 5.59 8.22 7.73
CA VAL A 228 5.98 9.34 8.57
C VAL A 228 6.67 10.36 7.66
N GLY A 229 5.94 11.43 7.30
CA GLY A 229 6.58 12.62 6.75
C GLY A 229 7.68 13.12 7.69
N PRO A 230 8.63 13.93 7.21
CA PRO A 230 9.67 14.45 8.09
C PRO A 230 9.02 15.11 9.32
N LYS A 231 9.53 14.80 10.51
CA LYS A 231 9.01 15.38 11.75
C LYS A 231 9.34 16.87 11.74
N GLU A 232 8.31 17.72 11.75
CA GLU A 232 8.50 19.17 11.82
C GLU A 232 8.81 19.61 13.26
N GLY A 233 9.73 20.56 13.41
CA GLY A 233 10.00 21.24 14.67
C GLY A 233 10.15 22.75 14.44
N ASN A 234 9.53 23.53 15.32
CA ASN A 234 9.61 24.99 15.32
C ASN A 234 10.25 25.47 16.62
N PRO A 235 11.58 25.62 16.67
CA PRO A 235 12.28 26.15 17.83
C PRO A 235 11.77 27.53 18.23
N ALA A 236 11.46 27.70 19.51
CA ALA A 236 11.16 29.02 20.06
C ALA A 236 12.42 29.90 20.12
N ASP A 237 12.23 31.22 20.19
CA ASP A 237 13.29 32.19 20.43
C ASP A 237 14.01 31.89 21.77
N PRO A 238 15.31 31.59 21.77
CA PRO A 238 16.08 31.38 22.99
C PRO A 238 15.98 32.57 23.98
N SER A 239 16.00 32.27 25.28
CA SER A 239 16.08 33.32 26.30
C SER A 239 17.53 33.58 26.69
N HIS A 240 17.88 34.83 27.02
CA HIS A 240 19.21 35.18 27.51
C HIS A 240 19.16 36.09 28.74
N THR A 241 20.25 36.11 29.51
CA THR A 241 20.46 37.04 30.62
C THR A 241 21.82 37.72 30.49
N ASP A 242 21.86 39.00 30.86
CA ASP A 242 23.08 39.78 30.96
C ASP A 242 23.98 39.31 32.12
N GLN A 243 25.25 39.71 32.08
CA GLN A 243 26.15 39.53 33.20
C GLN A 243 25.71 40.38 34.39
N GLN A 244 25.55 39.75 35.55
CA GLN A 244 25.08 40.41 36.77
C GLN A 244 26.21 40.58 37.79
N CYS A 245 26.05 41.57 38.66
CA CYS A 245 26.89 41.75 39.83
C CYS A 245 26.14 41.30 41.09
N VAL A 246 26.62 40.25 41.76
CA VAL A 246 26.01 39.73 42.99
C VAL A 246 27.06 39.73 44.09
N ALA A 247 26.85 40.58 45.11
CA ALA A 247 27.71 40.68 46.29
C ALA A 247 29.21 40.93 45.98
N GLY A 248 29.50 41.78 45.00
CA GLY A 248 30.88 42.10 44.59
C GLY A 248 31.56 41.02 43.75
N ALA A 249 30.85 39.96 43.38
CA ALA A 249 31.30 38.95 42.41
C ALA A 249 30.50 39.05 41.11
N THR A 250 31.20 38.93 39.99
CA THR A 250 30.58 38.92 38.67
C THR A 250 30.00 37.54 38.36
N ALA A 251 28.70 37.47 38.13
CA ALA A 251 28.02 36.28 37.61
C ALA A 251 27.84 36.45 36.09
N GLY A 252 28.51 35.61 35.29
CA GLY A 252 28.42 35.66 33.83
C GLY A 252 26.98 35.48 33.32
N GLY A 253 26.70 35.99 32.12
CA GLY A 253 25.39 35.87 31.49
C GLY A 253 25.03 34.42 31.14
N SER A 254 23.83 34.23 30.61
CA SER A 254 23.36 32.91 30.18
C SER A 254 22.54 32.96 28.91
N ILE A 255 22.54 31.87 28.14
CA ILE A 255 21.62 31.63 27.02
C ILE A 255 20.96 30.25 27.25
N THR A 256 19.64 30.19 27.09
CA THR A 256 18.84 28.97 27.25
C THR A 256 18.03 28.70 25.98
N VAL A 257 18.18 27.49 25.44
CA VAL A 257 17.45 26.98 24.27
C VAL A 257 16.45 25.90 24.68
N GLU A 258 15.38 25.71 23.91
CA GLU A 258 14.46 24.57 24.06
C GLU A 258 15.00 23.36 23.26
N LEU A 259 15.40 22.29 23.94
CA LEU A 259 15.91 21.09 23.25
C LEU A 259 14.76 20.32 22.60
N ILE A 260 14.69 20.35 21.26
CA ILE A 260 13.73 19.59 20.46
C ILE A 260 14.42 18.33 19.91
N GLU A 261 13.76 17.18 20.03
CA GLU A 261 14.27 15.90 19.47
C GLU A 261 14.55 16.06 17.98
N GLY A 262 15.74 15.63 17.54
CA GLY A 262 16.15 15.72 16.12
C GLY A 262 16.73 17.06 15.70
N PHE A 263 16.96 18.00 16.63
CA PHE A 263 17.58 19.30 16.36
C PHE A 263 18.89 19.44 17.12
N THR A 264 19.86 20.11 16.51
CA THR A 264 21.16 20.42 17.11
C THR A 264 21.34 21.94 17.17
N TYR A 265 21.53 22.48 18.36
CA TYR A 265 21.78 23.90 18.58
C TYR A 265 23.28 24.17 18.72
N THR A 266 23.77 25.24 18.10
CA THR A 266 25.13 25.74 18.30
C THR A 266 25.09 27.19 18.75
N ILE A 267 25.77 27.49 19.85
CA ILE A 267 25.98 28.85 20.35
C ILE A 267 27.43 29.24 20.05
N THR A 268 27.62 30.30 19.30
CA THR A 268 28.94 30.90 19.03
C THR A 268 29.03 32.28 19.67
N GLY A 269 30.21 32.68 20.10
CA GLY A 269 30.40 33.95 20.81
C GLY A 269 31.83 34.48 20.76
N PRO A 270 32.17 35.47 21.60
CA PRO A 270 33.51 36.06 21.68
C PRO A 270 34.59 35.03 22.03
N ASN A 271 35.85 35.36 21.77
CA ASN A 271 37.02 34.53 22.14
C ASN A 271 36.95 33.09 21.61
N ASP A 272 36.42 32.91 20.40
CA ASP A 272 36.17 31.60 19.77
C ASP A 272 35.28 30.68 20.60
N PHE A 273 34.43 31.25 21.47
CA PHE A 273 33.47 30.48 22.25
C PHE A 273 32.55 29.70 21.31
N ARG A 274 32.48 28.39 21.50
CA ARG A 274 31.56 27.52 20.79
C ARG A 274 31.01 26.46 21.72
N TRP A 275 29.69 26.38 21.77
CA TRP A 275 28.96 25.33 22.46
C TRP A 275 28.02 24.64 21.49
N VAL A 276 27.90 23.32 21.61
CA VAL A 276 26.95 22.51 20.83
C VAL A 276 26.06 21.77 21.81
N SER A 277 24.76 21.78 21.56
CA SER A 277 23.77 21.14 22.42
C SER A 277 24.04 19.65 22.57
N GLY A 278 24.14 19.24 23.83
CA GLY A 278 24.05 17.85 24.25
C GLY A 278 22.77 17.66 25.07
N THR A 279 22.93 17.33 26.36
CA THR A 279 21.81 17.10 27.29
C THR A 279 21.40 18.33 28.11
N VAL A 280 22.09 19.46 27.95
CA VAL A 280 21.86 20.67 28.75
C VAL A 280 21.27 21.77 27.87
N ALA A 281 20.22 22.42 28.35
CA ALA A 281 19.49 23.48 27.65
C ALA A 281 20.07 24.89 27.87
N THR A 282 20.83 25.08 28.96
CA THR A 282 21.35 26.39 29.38
C THR A 282 22.86 26.41 29.40
N VAL A 283 23.44 27.43 28.80
CA VAL A 283 24.86 27.79 28.92
C VAL A 283 24.96 29.01 29.81
N SER A 284 25.73 28.93 30.89
CA SER A 284 25.95 30.00 31.87
C SER A 284 27.43 30.39 31.95
N GLY A 285 27.71 31.51 32.62
CA GLY A 285 29.08 32.01 32.75
C GLY A 285 29.58 32.68 31.47
N LEU A 286 28.67 33.14 30.62
CA LEU A 286 29.02 33.83 29.38
C LEU A 286 29.62 35.20 29.70
N GLU A 287 30.72 35.51 29.02
CA GLU A 287 31.33 36.84 29.07
C GLU A 287 30.47 37.85 28.31
N PRO A 288 30.60 39.16 28.57
CA PRO A 288 29.95 40.17 27.77
C PRO A 288 30.40 40.12 26.30
N GLY A 289 29.46 40.22 25.37
CA GLY A 289 29.71 40.30 23.93
C GLY A 289 28.56 39.76 23.07
N SER A 290 28.80 39.68 21.77
CA SER A 290 27.81 39.21 20.79
C SER A 290 27.85 37.70 20.64
N TYR A 291 26.68 37.08 20.74
CA TYR A 291 26.47 35.65 20.57
C TYR A 291 25.49 35.37 19.44
N VAL A 292 25.64 34.22 18.78
CA VAL A 292 24.69 33.73 17.77
C VAL A 292 24.31 32.31 18.13
N VAL A 293 23.01 32.09 18.32
CA VAL A 293 22.41 30.76 18.41
C VAL A 293 22.00 30.35 17.01
N THR A 294 22.33 29.12 16.62
CA THR A 294 21.92 28.48 15.35
C THR A 294 21.33 27.13 15.65
N VAL A 295 20.42 26.66 14.80
CA VAL A 295 19.79 25.34 14.93
C VAL A 295 19.77 24.62 13.58
N GLU A 296 20.10 23.33 13.60
CA GLU A 296 20.11 22.46 12.43
C GLU A 296 19.23 21.23 12.69
N ALA A 297 18.40 20.86 11.72
CA ALA A 297 17.60 19.63 11.75
C ALA A 297 18.45 18.41 11.34
N GLN A 298 18.32 17.32 12.07
CA GLN A 298 18.90 16.02 11.73
C GLN A 298 18.11 15.35 10.60
N SER A 299 18.71 14.35 9.95
CA SER A 299 18.04 13.57 8.89
C SER A 299 16.71 12.99 9.38
N GLY A 300 15.62 13.25 8.63
CA GLY A 300 14.26 12.84 8.99
C GLY A 300 13.45 13.89 9.76
N TYR A 301 14.06 15.04 10.07
CA TYR A 301 13.40 16.20 10.67
C TYR A 301 13.42 17.39 9.69
N VAL A 302 12.43 18.26 9.81
CA VAL A 302 12.34 19.52 9.06
C VAL A 302 12.24 20.67 10.05
N LEU A 303 13.17 21.61 9.94
CA LEU A 303 13.13 22.87 10.66
C LEU A 303 12.10 23.79 10.01
N VAL A 304 11.18 24.30 10.82
CA VAL A 304 10.22 25.33 10.43
C VAL A 304 10.46 26.53 11.33
N GLY A 305 10.48 27.75 10.79
CA GLY A 305 10.68 28.96 11.59
C GLY A 305 12.09 29.54 11.46
N ALA A 306 12.55 30.23 12.52
CA ALA A 306 13.86 30.87 12.52
C ALA A 306 14.98 29.84 12.76
N GLU A 307 16.10 30.00 12.06
CA GLU A 307 17.26 29.10 12.16
C GLU A 307 18.42 29.73 12.96
N SER A 308 18.33 31.02 13.26
CA SER A 308 19.37 31.75 13.96
C SER A 308 18.84 32.96 14.73
N TRP A 309 19.40 33.18 15.92
CA TRP A 309 19.08 34.31 16.80
C TRP A 309 20.37 34.99 17.27
N PRO A 310 20.56 36.28 16.95
CA PRO A 310 21.64 37.07 17.52
C PRO A 310 21.27 37.60 18.91
N TYR A 311 22.21 37.55 19.86
CA TYR A 311 22.08 38.14 21.18
C TYR A 311 23.31 38.95 21.56
N GLU A 312 23.11 39.88 22.47
CA GLU A 312 24.18 40.64 23.09
C GLU A 312 24.09 40.43 24.60
N VAL A 313 25.12 39.81 25.19
CA VAL A 313 25.26 39.74 26.65
C VAL A 313 26.02 40.99 27.05
N THR A 314 25.39 41.87 27.81
CA THR A 314 26.01 43.11 28.27
C THR A 314 26.52 42.99 29.71
N THR A 315 27.45 43.86 30.08
CA THR A 315 27.76 44.11 31.48
C THR A 315 26.64 44.95 32.08
N GLN A 316 25.94 44.45 33.09
CA GLN A 316 25.05 45.31 33.86
C GLN A 316 25.86 46.49 34.46
N PRO A 317 25.33 47.74 34.48
CA PRO A 317 26.07 48.91 34.92
C PRO A 317 26.78 48.68 36.25
N SER A 318 28.08 48.94 36.26
CA SER A 318 29.06 48.60 37.31
C SER A 318 28.83 49.28 38.67
N ALA A 319 27.71 49.98 38.86
CA ALA A 319 27.41 50.71 40.10
C ALA A 319 27.43 49.82 41.35
N ASN A 320 27.38 48.49 41.20
CA ASN A 320 27.43 47.51 42.30
C ASN A 320 28.68 46.60 42.29
N CYS A 321 29.60 46.76 41.33
CA CYS A 321 30.73 45.84 41.12
C CYS A 321 32.10 46.44 41.35
N SER A 322 32.19 47.75 41.59
CA SER A 322 33.33 48.22 42.37
C SER A 322 33.21 47.62 43.77
N PRO A 323 34.26 47.04 44.37
CA PRO A 323 34.29 46.93 45.81
C PRO A 323 33.94 48.33 46.32
N VAL A 324 32.93 48.44 47.18
CA VAL A 324 32.76 49.66 47.95
C VAL A 324 34.12 49.83 48.61
N GLU A 325 34.95 50.76 48.13
CA GLU A 325 36.02 51.30 48.95
C GLU A 325 35.27 51.83 50.16
N GLN A 326 35.19 51.04 51.23
CA GLN A 326 34.77 51.55 52.51
C GLN A 326 35.91 52.48 52.90
N ASP A 327 35.80 53.74 52.47
CA ASP A 327 36.73 54.79 52.81
C ASP A 327 36.98 54.70 54.31
N ALA A 328 38.25 54.49 54.67
CA ALA A 328 38.68 54.54 56.05
C ALA A 328 38.37 55.94 56.59
N SER A 329 37.32 56.06 57.39
CA SER A 329 36.93 57.34 57.99
C SER A 329 37.37 57.37 59.45
N ALA A 330 38.00 58.47 59.84
CA ALA A 330 38.37 58.76 61.21
C ALA A 330 38.05 60.23 61.49
N SER A 331 37.43 60.51 62.63
CA SER A 331 37.10 61.87 63.04
C SER A 331 37.96 62.29 64.22
N VAL A 332 38.44 63.52 64.18
CA VAL A 332 39.16 64.18 65.28
C VAL A 332 38.35 65.41 65.66
N SER A 333 38.01 65.55 66.94
CA SER A 333 37.37 66.76 67.46
C SER A 333 38.23 67.37 68.55
N THR A 334 38.37 68.68 68.54
CA THR A 334 38.97 69.42 69.65
C THR A 334 37.87 69.88 70.62
N VAL A 335 38.16 69.79 71.91
CA VAL A 335 37.31 70.37 72.96
C VAL A 335 37.97 71.67 73.41
N PRO A 336 37.28 72.83 73.28
CA PRO A 336 37.87 74.10 73.66
C PRO A 336 38.23 74.13 75.16
N PRO A 337 39.32 74.82 75.53
CA PRO A 337 39.82 74.79 76.90
C PRO A 337 38.84 75.44 77.88
N THR A 338 38.69 74.83 79.05
CA THR A 338 38.01 75.44 80.21
C THR A 338 39.05 75.80 81.26
N CYS A 339 38.78 76.85 82.06
CA CYS A 339 39.74 77.43 83.01
C CYS A 339 40.34 76.35 83.94
N GLY A 340 41.60 75.97 83.67
CA GLY A 340 42.36 75.01 84.48
C GLY A 340 42.92 73.80 83.72
N ALA A 341 42.49 73.55 82.47
CA ALA A 341 43.04 72.48 81.61
C ALA A 341 43.29 72.99 80.19
N GLY A 342 44.40 72.54 79.58
CA GLY A 342 44.74 72.83 78.19
C GLY A 342 43.76 72.20 77.20
N GLU A 343 43.90 72.54 75.92
CA GLU A 343 43.10 72.00 74.83
C GLU A 343 43.23 70.46 74.77
N GLN A 344 42.11 69.75 74.67
CA GLN A 344 42.08 68.29 74.61
C GLN A 344 41.60 67.82 73.23
N LEU A 345 42.40 66.94 72.63
CA LEU A 345 42.04 66.24 71.39
C LEU A 345 41.25 64.98 71.75
N VAL A 346 40.08 64.81 71.14
CA VAL A 346 39.28 63.57 71.25
C VAL A 346 39.28 62.87 69.90
N LEU A 347 39.88 61.68 69.86
CA LEU A 347 39.88 60.82 68.69
C LEU A 347 38.59 59.98 68.67
N GLY A 348 37.84 60.05 67.57
CA GLY A 348 36.69 59.17 67.34
C GLY A 348 37.14 57.74 67.05
N THR A 349 36.20 56.78 67.10
CA THR A 349 36.49 55.40 66.70
C THR A 349 36.66 55.35 65.18
N PRO A 350 37.82 54.89 64.65
CA PRO A 350 38.01 54.78 63.21
C PRO A 350 37.18 53.62 62.67
N VAL A 351 36.60 53.80 61.48
CA VAL A 351 35.93 52.72 60.73
C VAL A 351 36.91 52.20 59.70
N ASN A 352 37.26 50.90 59.80
CA ASN A 352 38.22 50.21 58.92
C ASN A 352 39.64 50.79 58.88
N ALA A 353 40.06 51.46 59.96
CA ALA A 353 41.44 51.93 60.15
C ALA A 353 41.87 51.77 61.61
N VAL A 354 43.16 51.97 61.87
CA VAL A 354 43.76 51.99 63.21
C VAL A 354 44.48 53.32 63.36
N TRP A 355 44.35 53.97 64.52
CA TRP A 355 45.13 55.18 64.83
C TRP A 355 46.62 54.80 64.94
N GLY A 356 47.47 55.50 64.20
CA GLY A 356 48.94 55.36 64.23
C GLY A 356 49.61 56.31 65.20
#